data_AF-A0A1G1BJD6-F1
#
_entry.id   AF-A0A1G1BJD6-F1
#
_cell.length_a   1.000
_cell.length_b   1.000
_cell.length_c   1.000
_cell.angle_alpha   90.00
_cell.angle_beta   90.00
_cell.angle_gamma   90.00
#
_symmetry.space_group_name_H-M   'P 1'
#
loop_
_entity.id
_entity.type
_entity.pdbx_description
1 polymer ?
#
loop_
_entity_poly.entity_id
_entity_poly.type
_entity_poly.pdbx_seq_one_letter_code
_entity_poly.pdbx_strand_id
1 'polypeptide(L)'
;MYQTKGNFIRPEMKISSLIFENPSLLLLMEHLEMDFIVHEKTVKQLCATNNISEELFLIFANLYNGFQPTEHQNLTREDLTTIIKFLKNSHNYYENEKYPEIRSYFEQLHEQNNSAEIQLIEKFFDEYFKEVKEHLHYENRVAFPYFYRLLKNEPSGNTEKQEKYSVSEYQEHHTDIEFKLNDLKELLLKHVPVKNDRVLRRKIITSLCELENDLNIHSTIEETILIPLVSKIEHDE
;
A
#
# COMPACT_ATOMS: atom_id res chain seq x y z
N MET A 1 -18.71 8.76 -1.71
CA MET A 1 -18.32 7.71 -0.76
C MET A 1 -18.65 6.39 -1.44
N TYR A 2 -17.73 5.91 -2.27
CA TYR A 2 -17.96 4.80 -3.18
C TYR A 2 -17.33 3.55 -2.58
N GLN A 3 -18.10 2.78 -1.83
CA GLN A 3 -17.82 1.37 -1.59
C GLN A 3 -19.00 0.56 -2.15
N THR A 4 -19.13 0.61 -3.46
CA THR A 4 -19.66 -0.50 -4.24
C THR A 4 -18.44 -1.15 -4.88
N LYS A 5 -18.25 -2.46 -4.73
CA LYS A 5 -17.21 -3.21 -5.45
C LYS A 5 -17.15 -2.69 -6.89
N GLY A 6 -15.97 -2.26 -7.32
CA GLY A 6 -15.79 -1.73 -8.67
C GLY A 6 -16.11 -2.80 -9.71
N ASN A 7 -16.26 -2.42 -10.96
CA ASN A 7 -16.36 -3.40 -12.03
C ASN A 7 -15.03 -4.16 -12.16
N PHE A 8 -15.07 -5.46 -12.45
CA PHE A 8 -13.85 -6.20 -12.73
C PHE A 8 -13.19 -5.65 -14.00
N ILE A 9 -11.94 -5.21 -13.87
CA ILE A 9 -11.20 -4.50 -14.91
C ILE A 9 -10.67 -5.49 -15.94
N ARG A 10 -10.80 -5.13 -17.22
CA ARG A 10 -10.36 -5.92 -18.38
C ARG A 10 -9.46 -5.10 -19.31
N PRO A 11 -8.59 -5.74 -20.11
CA PRO A 11 -7.61 -5.05 -20.96
C PRO A 11 -8.19 -4.01 -21.93
N GLU A 12 -9.40 -4.22 -22.42
CA GLU A 12 -10.07 -3.40 -23.44
C GLU A 12 -10.82 -2.19 -22.86
N MET A 13 -10.98 -2.12 -21.53
CA MET A 13 -11.69 -1.02 -20.88
C MET A 13 -10.88 0.28 -20.95
N LYS A 14 -11.57 1.41 -21.11
CA LYS A 14 -10.94 2.74 -21.12
C LYS A 14 -10.54 3.15 -19.70
N ILE A 15 -9.30 3.57 -19.52
CA ILE A 15 -8.76 3.96 -18.20
C ILE A 15 -9.49 5.20 -17.65
N SER A 16 -9.84 6.17 -18.50
CA SER A 16 -10.57 7.36 -18.07
C SER A 16 -11.93 7.03 -17.43
N SER A 17 -12.70 6.11 -18.03
CA SER A 17 -13.95 5.61 -17.45
C SER A 17 -13.72 4.91 -16.11
N LEU A 18 -12.68 4.08 -16.01
CA LEU A 18 -12.35 3.35 -14.79
C LEU A 18 -11.98 4.31 -13.65
N ILE A 19 -11.19 5.35 -13.91
CA ILE A 19 -10.83 6.38 -12.92
C ILE A 19 -12.06 7.13 -12.42
N PHE A 20 -13.02 7.44 -13.29
CA PHE A 20 -14.26 8.11 -12.87
C PHE A 20 -15.17 7.21 -12.02
N GLU A 21 -15.15 5.89 -12.27
CA GLU A 21 -15.87 4.91 -11.44
C GLU A 21 -15.17 4.69 -10.09
N ASN A 22 -13.84 4.58 -10.08
CA ASN A 22 -13.04 4.43 -8.88
C ASN A 22 -11.79 5.33 -8.94
N PRO A 23 -11.84 6.53 -8.33
CA PRO A 23 -10.71 7.46 -8.31
C PRO A 23 -9.47 6.95 -7.59
N SER A 24 -9.56 5.91 -6.74
CA SER A 24 -8.38 5.32 -6.08
C SER A 24 -7.40 4.69 -7.08
N LEU A 25 -7.82 4.41 -8.32
CA LEU A 25 -6.93 3.99 -9.40
C LEU A 25 -5.88 5.05 -9.75
N LEU A 26 -6.10 6.33 -9.41
CA LEU A 26 -5.06 7.36 -9.54
C LEU A 26 -3.89 7.09 -8.58
N LEU A 27 -4.16 6.62 -7.36
CA LEU A 27 -3.13 6.29 -6.40
C LEU A 27 -2.31 5.07 -6.86
N LEU A 28 -2.98 4.04 -7.40
CA LEU A 28 -2.31 2.93 -8.07
C LEU A 28 -1.36 3.41 -9.17
N MET A 29 -1.86 4.30 -10.05
CA MET A 29 -1.06 4.83 -11.16
C MET A 29 0.12 5.66 -10.66
N GLU A 30 -0.06 6.45 -9.59
CA GLU A 30 1.00 7.21 -8.95
C GLU A 30 2.09 6.31 -8.38
N HIS A 31 1.71 5.24 -7.65
CA HIS A 31 2.68 4.27 -7.13
C HIS A 31 3.45 3.54 -8.24
N LEU A 32 2.83 3.33 -9.39
CA LEU A 32 3.47 2.79 -10.59
C LEU A 32 4.26 3.84 -11.41
N GLU A 33 4.25 5.12 -10.99
CA GLU A 33 4.84 6.27 -11.69
C GLU A 33 4.31 6.46 -13.11
N MET A 34 3.01 6.22 -13.30
CA MET A 34 2.31 6.42 -14.56
C MET A 34 1.74 7.83 -14.66
N ASP A 35 1.73 8.41 -15.86
CA ASP A 35 1.11 9.71 -16.13
C ASP A 35 -0.43 9.62 -16.05
N PHE A 36 -1.07 10.65 -15.49
CA PHE A 36 -2.53 10.80 -15.42
C PHE A 36 -3.16 11.24 -16.76
N ILE A 37 -2.35 11.63 -17.75
CA ILE A 37 -2.84 11.94 -19.10
C ILE A 37 -3.07 10.63 -19.88
N VAL A 38 -4.25 10.03 -19.68
CA VAL A 38 -4.60 8.71 -20.22
C VAL A 38 -5.25 8.75 -21.61
N HIS A 39 -5.76 9.91 -22.05
CA HIS A 39 -6.51 10.08 -23.30
C HIS A 39 -7.63 9.02 -23.45
N GLU A 40 -7.76 8.43 -24.64
CA GLU A 40 -8.71 7.36 -24.97
C GLU A 40 -8.07 5.96 -24.85
N LYS A 41 -6.92 5.84 -24.15
CA LYS A 41 -6.21 4.57 -24.05
C LYS A 41 -7.02 3.53 -23.27
N THR A 42 -6.98 2.29 -23.75
CA THR A 42 -7.41 1.13 -22.96
C THR A 42 -6.35 0.75 -21.93
N VAL A 43 -6.70 -0.10 -20.97
CA VAL A 43 -5.75 -0.67 -19.98
C VAL A 43 -4.54 -1.28 -20.68
N LYS A 44 -4.77 -2.12 -21.69
CA LYS A 44 -3.72 -2.74 -22.50
C LYS A 44 -2.76 -1.73 -23.13
N GLN A 45 -3.31 -0.68 -23.74
CA GLN A 45 -2.50 0.35 -24.40
C GLN A 45 -1.71 1.18 -23.39
N LEU A 46 -2.30 1.45 -22.22
CA LEU A 46 -1.63 2.14 -21.14
C LEU A 46 -0.45 1.32 -20.59
N CYS A 47 -0.66 0.03 -20.31
CA CYS A 47 0.39 -0.89 -19.85
C CYS A 47 1.55 -0.95 -20.85
N ALA A 48 1.25 -1.13 -22.14
CA ALA A 48 2.25 -1.19 -23.21
C ALA A 48 3.07 0.12 -23.33
N THR A 49 2.44 1.28 -23.14
CA THR A 49 3.16 2.57 -23.22
C THR A 49 4.08 2.80 -22.03
N ASN A 50 3.75 2.27 -20.86
CA ASN A 50 4.53 2.44 -19.63
C ASN A 50 5.49 1.27 -19.35
N ASN A 51 5.57 0.29 -20.26
CA ASN A 51 6.35 -0.93 -20.08
C ASN A 51 6.03 -1.68 -18.77
N ILE A 52 4.73 -1.80 -18.47
CA ILE A 52 4.22 -2.55 -17.32
C ILE A 52 3.51 -3.80 -17.85
N SER A 53 3.68 -4.93 -17.18
CA SER A 53 2.95 -6.15 -17.48
C SER A 53 1.43 -5.93 -17.36
N GLU A 54 0.71 -6.28 -18.41
CA GLU A 54 -0.75 -6.21 -18.43
C GLU A 54 -1.36 -7.07 -17.30
N GLU A 55 -0.79 -8.24 -17.04
CA GLU A 55 -1.24 -9.14 -15.97
C GLU A 55 -1.04 -8.51 -14.59
N LEU A 56 0.16 -7.97 -14.31
CA LEU A 56 0.44 -7.31 -13.04
C LEU A 56 -0.48 -6.12 -12.78
N PHE A 57 -0.64 -5.24 -13.79
CA PHE A 57 -1.52 -4.07 -13.66
C PHE A 57 -2.96 -4.50 -13.40
N LEU A 58 -3.47 -5.52 -14.09
CA LEU A 58 -4.83 -6.02 -13.88
C LEU A 58 -5.03 -6.60 -12.48
N ILE A 59 -4.03 -7.30 -11.93
CA ILE A 59 -4.11 -7.81 -10.56
C ILE A 59 -4.25 -6.63 -9.59
N PHE A 60 -3.38 -5.63 -9.68
CA PHE A 60 -3.40 -4.48 -8.78
C PHE A 60 -4.67 -3.64 -8.96
N ALA A 61 -5.06 -3.32 -10.19
CA ALA A 61 -6.25 -2.52 -10.45
C ALA A 61 -7.53 -3.22 -9.95
N ASN A 62 -7.60 -4.55 -10.04
CA ASN A 62 -8.71 -5.32 -9.50
C ASN A 62 -8.70 -5.40 -7.97
N LEU A 63 -7.52 -5.42 -7.33
CA LEU A 63 -7.40 -5.25 -5.87
C LEU A 63 -7.99 -3.92 -5.40
N TYR A 64 -7.65 -2.82 -6.07
CA TYR A 64 -8.25 -1.49 -5.81
C TYR A 64 -9.77 -1.45 -6.03
N ASN A 65 -10.31 -2.35 -6.87
CA ASN A 65 -11.76 -2.53 -7.06
C ASN A 65 -12.41 -3.55 -6.10
N GLY A 66 -11.63 -4.15 -5.19
CA GLY A 66 -12.11 -5.08 -4.16
C GLY A 66 -12.23 -6.53 -4.63
N PHE A 67 -11.53 -6.92 -5.69
CA PHE A 67 -11.40 -8.31 -6.12
C PHE A 67 -10.07 -8.89 -5.68
N GLN A 68 -10.12 -10.08 -5.08
CA GLN A 68 -8.93 -10.80 -4.66
C GLN A 68 -8.18 -11.39 -5.85
N PRO A 69 -6.85 -11.51 -5.80
CA PRO A 69 -6.06 -12.11 -6.86
C PRO A 69 -6.44 -13.59 -7.01
N THR A 70 -6.40 -14.09 -8.24
CA THR A 70 -6.59 -15.52 -8.50
C THR A 70 -5.33 -16.30 -8.19
N GLU A 71 -5.48 -17.58 -7.85
CA GLU A 71 -4.37 -18.53 -7.80
C GLU A 71 -3.74 -18.67 -9.20
N HIS A 72 -2.43 -18.92 -9.27
CA HIS A 72 -1.65 -19.12 -10.50
C HIS A 72 -1.45 -17.88 -11.39
N GLN A 73 -0.65 -16.93 -10.89
CA GLN A 73 -0.20 -15.76 -11.65
C GLN A 73 1.08 -16.10 -12.44
N ASN A 74 1.16 -15.70 -13.71
CA ASN A 74 2.34 -15.91 -14.56
C ASN A 74 3.32 -14.74 -14.49
N LEU A 75 3.59 -14.28 -13.27
CA LEU A 75 4.51 -13.18 -13.02
C LEU A 75 5.97 -13.63 -13.20
N THR A 76 6.77 -12.69 -13.67
CA THR A 76 8.16 -12.87 -14.08
C THR A 76 9.12 -12.16 -13.11
N ARG A 77 10.43 -12.36 -13.31
CA ARG A 77 11.47 -11.61 -12.60
C ARG A 77 11.39 -10.09 -12.88
N GLU A 78 10.92 -9.68 -14.05
CA GLU A 78 10.73 -8.26 -14.38
C GLU A 78 9.57 -7.65 -13.57
N ASP A 79 8.51 -8.42 -13.35
CA ASP A 79 7.38 -8.01 -12.51
C ASP A 79 7.80 -7.77 -11.06
N LEU A 80 8.71 -8.59 -10.51
CA LEU A 80 9.24 -8.41 -9.16
C LEU A 80 9.84 -7.00 -8.96
N THR A 81 10.56 -6.48 -9.96
CA THR A 81 11.11 -5.12 -9.89
C THR A 81 10.00 -4.07 -9.82
N THR A 82 8.93 -4.26 -10.59
CA THR A 82 7.78 -3.35 -10.60
C THR A 82 6.98 -3.43 -9.30
N ILE A 83 6.81 -4.62 -8.72
CA ILE A 83 6.14 -4.82 -7.43
C ILE A 83 6.93 -4.11 -6.32
N ILE A 84 8.25 -4.34 -6.22
CA ILE A 84 9.08 -3.68 -5.21
C ILE A 84 9.02 -2.16 -5.38
N LYS A 85 9.06 -1.66 -6.63
CA LYS A 85 8.93 -0.22 -6.90
C LYS A 85 7.58 0.32 -6.41
N PHE A 86 6.49 -0.36 -6.72
CA PHE A 86 5.14 -0.01 -6.25
C PHE A 86 5.11 0.10 -4.72
N LEU A 87 5.55 -0.94 -4.01
CA LEU A 87 5.55 -0.98 -2.54
C LEU A 87 6.39 0.17 -1.96
N LYS A 88 7.61 0.39 -2.46
CA LYS A 88 8.46 1.52 -2.03
C LYS A 88 7.78 2.88 -2.21
N ASN A 89 7.04 3.06 -3.30
CA ASN A 89 6.31 4.30 -3.56
C ASN A 89 5.09 4.43 -2.64
N SER A 90 4.40 3.33 -2.30
CA SER A 90 3.39 3.29 -1.24
C SER A 90 3.98 3.66 0.12
N HIS A 91 5.17 3.18 0.47
CA HIS A 91 5.84 3.52 1.74
C HIS A 91 6.10 5.04 1.83
N ASN A 92 6.56 5.64 0.72
CA ASN A 92 6.75 7.09 0.64
C ASN A 92 5.44 7.86 0.83
N TYR A 93 4.36 7.42 0.19
CA TYR A 93 3.04 8.03 0.36
C TYR A 93 2.54 7.95 1.80
N TYR A 94 2.68 6.79 2.47
CA TYR A 94 2.29 6.66 3.87
C TYR A 94 3.08 7.61 4.77
N GLU A 95 4.41 7.56 4.65
CA GLU A 95 5.31 8.30 5.55
C GLU A 95 5.28 9.80 5.33
N ASN A 96 5.27 10.25 4.07
CA ASN A 96 5.51 11.64 3.71
C ASN A 96 4.23 12.40 3.33
N GLU A 97 3.10 11.71 3.16
CA GLU A 97 1.82 12.35 2.82
C GLU A 97 0.73 12.01 3.83
N LYS A 98 0.38 10.73 4.01
CA LYS A 98 -0.75 10.36 4.87
C LYS A 98 -0.52 10.65 6.34
N TYR A 99 0.66 10.33 6.86
CA TYR A 99 0.96 10.62 8.27
C TYR A 99 0.96 12.12 8.57
N PRO A 100 1.70 12.97 7.81
CA PRO A 100 1.64 14.41 8.01
C PRO A 100 0.23 15.00 7.84
N GLU A 101 -0.55 14.51 6.86
CA GLU A 101 -1.94 14.94 6.66
C GLU A 101 -2.79 14.69 7.91
N ILE A 102 -2.84 13.43 8.35
CA ILE A 102 -3.70 13.02 9.48
C ILE A 102 -3.22 13.67 10.77
N ARG A 103 -1.89 13.76 10.97
CA ARG A 103 -1.31 14.42 12.14
C ARG A 103 -1.71 15.90 12.21
N SER A 104 -1.65 16.62 11.09
CA SER A 104 -2.09 18.01 11.00
C SER A 104 -3.57 18.18 11.37
N TYR A 105 -4.42 17.22 11.04
CA TYR A 105 -5.82 17.27 11.45
C TYR A 105 -6.01 17.04 12.95
N PHE A 106 -5.20 16.18 13.57
CA PHE A 106 -5.20 16.00 15.03
C PHE A 106 -4.72 17.25 15.76
N GLU A 107 -3.67 17.91 15.26
CA GLU A 107 -3.19 19.18 15.81
C GLU A 107 -4.28 20.26 15.79
N GLN A 108 -4.95 20.44 14.64
CA GLN A 108 -6.08 21.36 14.52
C GLN A 108 -7.26 20.97 15.43
N LEU A 109 -7.51 19.67 15.61
CA LEU A 109 -8.58 19.17 16.47
C LEU A 109 -8.28 19.50 17.93
N HIS A 110 -7.02 19.34 18.34
CA HIS A 110 -6.52 19.68 19.66
C HIS A 110 -6.65 21.19 19.95
N GLU A 111 -6.25 22.04 19.00
CA GLU A 111 -6.38 23.50 19.13
C GLU A 111 -7.83 23.95 19.31
N GLN A 112 -8.77 23.32 18.60
CA GLN A 112 -10.20 23.64 18.69
C GLN A 112 -10.86 23.06 19.95
N ASN A 113 -10.47 21.85 20.34
CA ASN A 113 -11.11 21.10 21.42
C ASN A 113 -10.06 20.30 22.20
N ASN A 114 -9.37 20.95 23.12
CA ASN A 114 -8.38 20.29 23.96
C ASN A 114 -9.08 19.42 25.04
N SER A 115 -9.23 18.12 24.77
CA SER A 115 -9.73 17.12 25.72
C SER A 115 -8.74 15.98 25.91
N ALA A 116 -8.78 15.34 27.07
CA ALA A 116 -7.87 14.22 27.39
C ALA A 116 -8.07 13.05 26.42
N GLU A 117 -9.30 12.81 25.96
CA GLU A 117 -9.63 11.76 25.01
C GLU A 117 -8.99 12.03 23.63
N ILE A 118 -9.00 13.28 23.17
CA ILE A 118 -8.36 13.67 21.89
C ILE A 118 -6.84 13.49 21.98
N GLN A 119 -6.21 13.90 23.08
CA GLN A 119 -4.78 13.70 23.30
C GLN A 119 -4.40 12.21 23.33
N LEU A 120 -5.22 11.37 23.95
CA LEU A 120 -4.98 9.93 24.01
C LEU A 120 -5.06 9.29 22.62
N ILE A 121 -6.03 9.69 21.82
CA ILE A 121 -6.22 9.20 20.44
C ILE A 121 -5.07 9.66 19.53
N GLU A 122 -4.65 10.92 19.65
CA GLU A 122 -3.49 11.43 18.91
C GLU A 122 -2.23 10.63 19.26
N LYS A 123 -1.99 10.38 20.55
CA LYS A 123 -0.87 9.56 21.00
C LYS A 123 -0.95 8.13 20.45
N PHE A 124 -2.14 7.52 20.45
CA PHE A 124 -2.34 6.19 19.88
C PHE A 124 -2.02 6.19 18.37
N PHE A 125 -2.45 7.21 17.63
CA PHE A 125 -2.12 7.37 16.22
C PHE A 125 -0.61 7.48 15.98
N ASP A 126 0.10 8.24 16.81
CA ASP A 126 1.57 8.36 16.73
C ASP A 126 2.30 7.05 17.02
N GLU A 127 1.86 6.33 18.06
CA GLU A 127 2.43 5.02 18.41
C GLU A 127 2.18 4.00 17.31
N TYR A 128 0.96 3.96 16.77
CA TYR A 128 0.61 3.15 15.61
C TYR A 128 1.50 3.47 14.40
N PHE A 129 1.61 4.75 14.04
CA PHE A 129 2.36 5.12 12.84
C PHE A 129 3.87 4.91 13.01
N LYS A 130 4.37 4.96 14.24
CA LYS A 130 5.76 4.58 14.54
C LYS A 130 6.02 3.11 14.19
N GLU A 131 5.12 2.19 14.57
CA GLU A 131 5.24 0.77 14.21
C GLU A 131 5.18 0.56 12.70
N VAL A 132 4.25 1.26 12.01
CA VAL A 132 4.18 1.27 10.53
C VAL A 132 5.55 1.67 9.96
N LYS A 133 6.13 2.79 10.40
CA LYS A 133 7.46 3.22 9.90
C LYS A 133 8.55 2.21 10.17
N GLU A 134 8.57 1.58 11.34
CA GLU A 134 9.56 0.56 11.69
C GLU A 134 9.48 -0.64 10.73
N HIS A 135 8.26 -1.10 10.44
CA HIS A 135 7.99 -2.14 9.44
C HIS A 135 8.49 -1.71 8.05
N LEU A 136 7.99 -0.59 7.50
CA LEU A 136 8.36 -0.11 6.15
C LEU A 136 9.87 0.15 6.01
N HIS A 137 10.56 0.55 7.09
CA HIS A 137 12.01 0.73 7.10
C HIS A 137 12.76 -0.59 7.05
N TYR A 138 12.30 -1.63 7.75
CA TYR A 138 12.86 -2.97 7.66
C TYR A 138 12.80 -3.47 6.22
N GLU A 139 11.65 -3.34 5.57
CA GLU A 139 11.48 -3.78 4.19
C GLU A 139 12.41 -3.04 3.23
N ASN A 140 12.42 -1.70 3.33
CA ASN A 140 13.24 -0.85 2.49
C ASN A 140 14.76 -1.08 2.64
N ARG A 141 15.23 -1.41 3.86
CA ARG A 141 16.66 -1.49 4.18
C ARG A 141 17.21 -2.91 4.23
N VAL A 142 16.34 -3.92 4.36
CA VAL A 142 16.74 -5.31 4.53
C VAL A 142 16.09 -6.19 3.46
N ALA A 143 14.76 -6.28 3.42
CA ALA A 143 14.03 -7.21 2.56
C ALA A 143 14.20 -6.89 1.07
N PHE A 144 13.86 -5.67 0.65
CA PHE A 144 13.94 -5.28 -0.76
C PHE A 144 15.36 -5.32 -1.32
N PRO A 145 16.42 -4.88 -0.60
CA PRO A 145 17.80 -5.10 -1.03
C PRO A 145 18.15 -6.58 -1.24
N TYR A 146 17.62 -7.48 -0.41
CA TYR A 146 17.79 -8.92 -0.62
C TYR A 146 17.08 -9.39 -1.90
N PHE A 147 15.83 -9.00 -2.14
CA PHE A 147 15.11 -9.36 -3.37
C PHE A 147 15.80 -8.85 -4.64
N TYR A 148 16.41 -7.66 -4.59
CA TYR A 148 17.22 -7.15 -5.69
C TYR A 148 18.49 -7.97 -5.96
N ARG A 149 19.09 -8.60 -4.94
CA ARG A 149 20.25 -9.49 -5.13
C ARG A 149 19.86 -10.78 -5.85
N LEU A 150 18.73 -11.38 -5.46
CA LEU A 150 18.17 -12.56 -6.15
C LEU A 150 17.92 -12.29 -7.64
N LEU A 151 17.48 -11.07 -7.99
CA LEU A 151 17.26 -10.68 -9.39
C LEU A 151 18.55 -10.59 -10.21
N LYS A 152 19.68 -10.24 -9.60
CA LYS A 152 20.96 -10.06 -10.30
C LYS A 152 21.75 -11.36 -10.49
N ASN A 153 21.28 -12.49 -9.95
CA ASN A 153 22.06 -13.72 -9.82
C ASN A 153 23.47 -13.45 -9.26
N GLU A 154 23.60 -12.44 -8.40
CA GLU A 154 24.87 -12.20 -7.71
C GLU A 154 25.05 -13.39 -6.77
N PRO A 155 26.07 -14.25 -6.95
CA PRO A 155 26.30 -15.35 -6.03
C PRO A 155 26.39 -14.74 -4.64
N SER A 156 25.64 -15.27 -3.68
CA SER A 156 25.80 -14.93 -2.25
C SER A 156 27.28 -14.97 -1.96
N GLY A 157 27.91 -13.79 -1.94
CA GLY A 157 29.34 -13.67 -2.10
C GLY A 157 30.01 -14.44 -0.98
N ASN A 158 31.00 -15.27 -1.31
CA ASN A 158 31.88 -15.97 -0.37
C ASN A 158 32.36 -15.02 0.72
N THR A 159 31.58 -14.89 1.79
CA THR A 159 31.91 -14.17 3.00
C THR A 159 31.15 -14.88 4.10
N GLU A 160 31.89 -15.59 4.93
CA GLU A 160 31.45 -16.44 6.05
C GLU A 160 30.74 -15.64 7.18
N LYS A 161 30.12 -14.50 6.86
CA LYS A 161 29.51 -13.54 7.79
C LYS A 161 28.26 -12.80 7.27
N GLN A 162 27.70 -13.15 6.12
CA GLN A 162 26.33 -12.67 5.81
C GLN A 162 25.32 -13.63 6.45
N GLU A 163 24.58 -13.13 7.44
CA GLU A 163 23.41 -13.80 7.98
C GLU A 163 22.50 -14.22 6.82
N LYS A 164 22.02 -15.48 6.88
CA LYS A 164 21.21 -16.11 5.83
C LYS A 164 19.80 -15.52 5.83
N TYR A 165 19.66 -14.30 5.34
CA TYR A 165 18.35 -13.72 5.08
C TYR A 165 17.63 -14.52 3.99
N SER A 166 16.33 -14.76 4.16
CA SER A 166 15.49 -15.51 3.22
C SER A 166 14.09 -14.91 3.13
N VAL A 167 13.32 -15.31 2.13
CA VAL A 167 11.90 -14.93 2.06
C VAL A 167 11.09 -15.44 3.27
N SER A 168 11.50 -16.56 3.87
CA SER A 168 10.86 -17.08 5.09
C SER A 168 11.08 -16.15 6.28
N GLU A 169 12.27 -15.56 6.41
CA GLU A 169 12.56 -14.57 7.45
C GLU A 169 11.71 -13.31 7.23
N TYR A 170 11.58 -12.83 5.99
CA TYR A 170 10.67 -11.74 5.66
C TYR A 170 9.23 -12.03 6.10
N GLN A 171 8.71 -13.23 5.80
CA GLN A 171 7.35 -13.64 6.17
C GLN A 171 7.14 -13.71 7.70
N GLU A 172 8.14 -14.18 8.46
CA GLU A 172 8.07 -14.22 9.93
C GLU A 172 8.10 -12.82 10.57
N HIS A 173 8.74 -11.87 9.90
CA HIS A 173 8.83 -10.47 10.33
C HIS A 173 7.68 -9.59 9.88
N HIS A 174 6.80 -10.08 8.99
CA HIS A 174 5.64 -9.32 8.53
C HIS A 174 4.67 -9.10 9.71
N THR A 175 4.31 -7.85 9.93
CA THR A 175 3.43 -7.42 11.03
C THR A 175 2.13 -6.90 10.46
N ASP A 176 1.01 -7.26 11.06
CA ASP A 176 -0.33 -6.86 10.60
C ASP A 176 -0.65 -5.38 10.91
N ILE A 177 0.03 -4.46 10.22
CA ILE A 177 -0.09 -3.02 10.40
C ILE A 177 -1.44 -2.47 9.92
N GLU A 178 -2.19 -3.22 9.13
CA GLU A 178 -3.49 -2.84 8.59
C GLU A 178 -4.63 -2.90 9.64
N PHE A 179 -4.54 -3.74 10.67
CA PHE A 179 -5.68 -3.97 11.59
C PHE A 179 -5.85 -2.93 12.69
N LYS A 180 -4.79 -2.20 13.08
CA LYS A 180 -4.83 -1.27 14.22
C LYS A 180 -5.60 0.03 13.93
N LEU A 181 -5.88 0.34 12.65
CA LEU A 181 -6.63 1.54 12.26
C LEU A 181 -8.12 1.45 12.60
N ASN A 182 -8.68 0.24 12.70
CA ASN A 182 -10.08 0.08 13.07
C ASN A 182 -10.34 0.60 14.49
N ASP A 183 -9.46 0.26 15.44
CA ASP A 183 -9.56 0.71 16.83
C ASP A 183 -9.54 2.24 16.94
N LEU A 184 -8.66 2.91 16.18
CA LEU A 184 -8.57 4.37 16.16
C LEU A 184 -9.88 5.03 15.67
N LYS A 185 -10.47 4.48 14.59
CA LYS A 185 -11.77 4.95 14.09
C LYS A 185 -12.90 4.69 15.10
N GLU A 186 -12.90 3.54 15.76
CA GLU A 186 -13.89 3.22 16.80
C GLU A 186 -13.79 4.16 17.98
N LEU A 187 -12.58 4.46 18.46
CA LEU A 187 -12.32 5.43 19.53
C LEU A 187 -12.88 6.81 19.18
N LEU A 188 -12.59 7.32 17.98
CA LEU A 188 -13.08 8.62 17.50
C LEU A 188 -14.61 8.69 17.38
N LEU A 189 -15.25 7.61 16.93
CA LEU A 189 -16.68 7.56 16.65
C LEU A 189 -17.55 7.28 17.89
N LYS A 190 -17.09 6.39 18.78
CA LYS A 190 -17.88 5.89 19.91
C LYS A 190 -17.56 6.60 21.22
N HIS A 191 -16.34 7.11 21.39
CA HIS A 191 -15.83 7.51 22.71
C HIS A 191 -15.51 9.00 22.86
N VAL A 192 -15.46 9.78 21.78
CA VAL A 192 -15.19 11.23 21.88
C VAL A 192 -16.40 12.06 21.47
N PRO A 193 -17.02 12.84 22.38
CA PRO A 193 -18.15 13.71 22.06
C PRO A 193 -17.80 14.75 20.99
N VAL A 194 -18.63 14.83 19.96
CA VAL A 194 -18.50 15.81 18.87
C VAL A 194 -18.88 17.21 19.37
N LYS A 195 -18.03 18.20 19.10
CA LYS A 195 -18.27 19.62 19.42
C LYS A 195 -18.32 20.43 18.12
N ASN A 196 -17.65 21.57 18.06
CA ASN A 196 -17.54 22.41 16.87
C ASN A 196 -16.42 21.94 15.92
N ASP A 197 -16.22 20.63 15.80
CA ASP A 197 -15.07 19.97 15.13
C ASP A 197 -15.49 18.99 14.02
N ARG A 198 -16.77 19.00 13.61
CA ARG A 198 -17.34 18.03 12.66
C ARG A 198 -16.57 17.92 11.35
N VAL A 199 -16.01 19.03 10.86
CA VAL A 199 -15.23 19.05 9.62
C VAL A 199 -13.91 18.29 9.80
N LEU A 200 -13.19 18.53 10.89
CA LEU A 200 -11.93 17.85 11.20
C LEU A 200 -12.16 16.37 11.43
N ARG A 201 -13.20 15.99 12.20
CA ARG A 201 -13.54 14.59 12.42
C ARG A 201 -13.83 13.83 11.13
N ARG A 202 -14.61 14.43 10.23
CA ARG A 202 -14.87 13.84 8.91
C ARG A 202 -13.57 13.65 8.14
N LYS A 203 -12.70 14.66 8.11
CA LYS A 203 -11.40 14.57 7.42
C LYS A 203 -10.53 13.45 7.99
N ILE A 204 -10.35 13.41 9.31
CA ILE A 204 -9.57 12.35 9.99
C ILE A 204 -10.12 10.97 9.63
N ILE A 205 -11.43 10.75 9.80
CA ILE A 205 -12.03 9.43 9.54
C ILE A 205 -11.90 9.04 8.06
N THR A 206 -12.13 9.98 7.14
CA THR A 206 -11.96 9.70 5.70
C THR A 206 -10.51 9.37 5.36
N SER A 207 -9.54 10.15 5.82
CA SER A 207 -8.11 9.88 5.60
C SER A 207 -7.66 8.57 6.24
N LEU A 208 -8.19 8.20 7.41
CA LEU A 208 -7.93 6.91 8.04
C LEU A 208 -8.51 5.74 7.23
N CYS A 209 -9.71 5.87 6.67
CA CYS A 209 -10.29 4.85 5.79
C CYS A 209 -9.49 4.71 4.48
N GLU A 210 -8.99 5.82 3.93
CA GLU A 210 -8.14 5.79 2.74
C GLU A 210 -6.79 5.10 3.02
N LEU A 211 -6.13 5.46 4.13
CA LEU A 211 -4.88 4.82 4.56
C LEU A 211 -5.08 3.33 4.83
N GLU A 212 -6.13 2.96 5.57
CA GLU A 212 -6.46 1.56 5.86
C GLU A 212 -6.70 0.77 4.57
N ASN A 213 -7.48 1.30 3.63
CA ASN A 213 -7.75 0.61 2.37
C ASN A 213 -6.46 0.33 1.59
N ASP A 214 -5.56 1.31 1.52
CA ASP A 214 -4.31 1.17 0.79
C ASP A 214 -3.31 0.24 1.50
N LEU A 215 -3.22 0.30 2.83
CA LEU A 215 -2.45 -0.66 3.63
C LEU A 215 -2.95 -2.10 3.45
N ASN A 216 -4.26 -2.33 3.43
CA ASN A 216 -4.80 -3.67 3.16
C ASN A 216 -4.41 -4.17 1.75
N ILE A 217 -4.40 -3.28 0.76
CA ILE A 217 -3.95 -3.64 -0.61
C ILE A 217 -2.45 -3.95 -0.61
N HIS A 218 -1.65 -3.14 0.08
CA HIS A 218 -0.21 -3.35 0.29
C HIS A 218 0.07 -4.72 0.93
N SER A 219 -0.50 -5.03 2.10
CA SER A 219 -0.34 -6.33 2.76
C SER A 219 -0.79 -7.49 1.85
N THR A 220 -1.91 -7.32 1.12
CA THR A 220 -2.39 -8.36 0.18
C THR A 220 -1.39 -8.60 -0.95
N ILE A 221 -0.77 -7.55 -1.50
CA ILE A 221 0.26 -7.68 -2.53
C ILE A 221 1.47 -8.42 -1.97
N GLU A 222 1.90 -8.10 -0.75
CA GLU A 222 3.04 -8.77 -0.12
C GLU A 222 2.78 -10.25 0.09
N GLU A 223 1.67 -10.59 0.73
CA GLU A 223 1.34 -11.96 1.12
C GLU A 223 1.01 -12.86 -0.08
N THR A 224 0.24 -12.35 -1.05
CA THR A 224 -0.34 -13.18 -2.10
C THR A 224 0.42 -13.12 -3.42
N ILE A 225 1.33 -12.14 -3.58
CA ILE A 225 2.05 -11.89 -4.84
C ILE A 225 3.56 -11.89 -4.60
N LEU A 226 4.06 -10.99 -3.77
CA LEU A 226 5.50 -10.79 -3.58
C LEU A 226 6.16 -12.03 -2.97
N ILE A 227 5.66 -12.51 -1.82
CA ILE A 227 6.23 -13.66 -1.10
C ILE A 227 6.25 -14.91 -1.99
N PRO A 228 5.15 -15.33 -2.64
CA PRO A 228 5.18 -16.49 -3.55
C PRO A 228 6.16 -16.32 -4.71
N LEU A 229 6.22 -15.12 -5.32
CA LEU A 229 7.11 -14.86 -6.45
C LEU A 229 8.58 -14.91 -6.05
N VAL A 230 8.95 -14.26 -4.94
CA VAL A 230 10.32 -14.29 -4.40
C VAL A 230 10.69 -15.71 -4.00
N SER A 231 9.80 -16.45 -3.32
CA SER A 231 10.04 -17.83 -2.93
C SER A 231 10.34 -18.72 -4.14
N LYS A 232 9.57 -18.58 -5.23
CA LYS A 232 9.85 -19.29 -6.49
C LYS A 232 11.22 -18.92 -7.05
N ILE A 233 11.57 -17.63 -7.09
CA ILE A 233 12.86 -17.16 -7.61
C ILE A 233 14.04 -17.69 -6.77
N GLU A 234 13.89 -17.69 -5.44
CA GLU A 234 14.89 -18.17 -4.47
C GLU A 234 15.14 -19.69 -4.57
N HIS A 235 14.10 -20.48 -4.86
CA HIS A 235 14.23 -21.94 -5.03
C HIS A 235 14.64 -22.38 -6.44
N ASP A 236 14.50 -21.49 -7.43
CA ASP A 236 14.95 -21.71 -8.82
C ASP A 236 16.46 -21.36 -9.02
N GLU A 237 17.16 -20.85 -7.99
CA GLU A 237 18.64 -20.68 -7.93
C GLU A 237 19.39 -22.00 -7.67
#